data_AF-A0A0B7HBF8-F1
#
_entry.id   AF-A0A0B7HBF8-F1
#
_cell.length_a   1.000
_cell.length_b   1.000
_cell.length_c   1.000
_cell.angle_alpha   90.00
_cell.angle_beta   90.00
_cell.angle_gamma   90.00
#
_symmetry.space_group_name_H-M   'P 1'
#
loop_
_entity.id
_entity.type
_entity.pdbx_description
1 polymer ?
#
loop_
_entity_poly.entity_id
_entity_poly.type
_entity_poly.pdbx_seq_one_letter_code
_entity_poly.pdbx_strand_id
1 'polypeptide(L)'
;MKNLLSKLVFRDENEALMNLFLTNGGKAIPIVVFLDEAGNVLVHWGSRPSVATQMVEDFKAEHGSLTAEFKEDLQKWYNQDKGNTLVDDFIHILKKI
;
A
#
# COMPACT_ATOMS: atom_id res chain seq x y z
N MET A 1 -18.55 20.24 -2.43
CA MET A 1 -18.08 19.06 -1.66
C MET A 1 -17.84 17.95 -2.68
N LYS A 2 -16.61 17.42 -2.83
CA LYS A 2 -16.37 16.26 -3.71
C LYS A 2 -16.92 15.01 -3.02
N ASN A 3 -17.71 14.20 -3.71
CA ASN A 3 -18.18 12.92 -3.18
C ASN A 3 -17.14 11.84 -3.50
N LEU A 4 -16.78 11.04 -2.50
CA LEU A 4 -15.91 9.88 -2.67
C LEU A 4 -16.79 8.62 -2.57
N LEU A 5 -16.82 7.85 -3.66
CA LEU A 5 -17.43 6.52 -3.67
C LEU A 5 -16.34 5.48 -3.47
N SER A 6 -16.55 4.58 -2.50
CA SER A 6 -15.65 3.47 -2.25
C SER A 6 -16.31 2.15 -2.64
N LYS A 7 -15.52 1.24 -3.19
CA LYS A 7 -15.92 -0.13 -3.49
C LYS A 7 -14.82 -1.06 -3.00
N LEU A 8 -15.19 -2.06 -2.21
CA LEU A 8 -14.31 -3.16 -1.82
C LEU A 8 -14.50 -4.31 -2.81
N VAL A 9 -13.39 -4.92 -3.22
CA VAL A 9 -13.37 -6.12 -4.05
C VAL A 9 -12.38 -7.12 -3.44
N PHE A 10 -12.70 -8.42 -3.50
CA PHE A 10 -11.85 -9.45 -2.93
C PHE A 10 -10.72 -9.82 -3.90
N ARG A 11 -9.48 -9.85 -3.40
CA ARG A 11 -8.26 -10.16 -4.16
C ARG A 11 -8.41 -11.44 -4.98
N ASP A 12 -8.86 -12.51 -4.32
CA ASP A 12 -8.85 -13.85 -4.89
C ASP A 12 -9.98 -14.08 -5.91
N GLU A 13 -11.02 -13.24 -5.89
CA GLU A 13 -12.14 -13.28 -6.84
C GLU A 13 -11.93 -12.33 -8.04
N ASN A 14 -10.92 -11.47 -8.01
CA ASN A 14 -10.70 -10.41 -9.00
C ASN A 14 -9.30 -10.48 -9.60
N GLU A 15 -8.94 -11.65 -10.14
CA GLU A 15 -7.57 -11.94 -10.62
C GLU A 15 -7.10 -11.00 -11.73
N ALA A 16 -7.94 -10.74 -12.74
CA ALA A 16 -7.59 -9.84 -13.85
C ALA A 16 -7.27 -8.42 -13.35
N LEU A 17 -8.03 -7.93 -12.36
CA LEU A 17 -7.77 -6.63 -11.73
C LEU A 17 -6.47 -6.65 -10.93
N MET A 18 -6.25 -7.68 -10.11
CA MET A 18 -5.03 -7.81 -9.31
C MET A 18 -3.75 -7.87 -10.16
N ASN A 19 -3.82 -8.51 -11.33
CA ASN A 19 -2.68 -8.60 -12.24
C ASN A 19 -2.25 -7.23 -12.82
N LEU A 20 -3.09 -6.20 -12.76
CA LEU A 20 -2.73 -4.83 -13.16
C LEU A 20 -1.86 -4.11 -12.11
N PHE A 21 -1.85 -4.58 -10.85
CA PHE A 21 -1.25 -3.87 -9.72
C PHE A 21 -0.30 -4.76 -8.88
N LEU A 22 0.46 -5.65 -9.54
CA LEU A 22 1.40 -6.53 -8.85
C LEU A 22 2.51 -5.73 -8.14
N THR A 23 2.81 -6.11 -6.90
CA THR A 23 3.94 -5.56 -6.14
C THR A 23 5.10 -6.54 -6.21
N ASN A 24 6.18 -6.16 -6.90
CA ASN A 24 7.34 -7.06 -7.13
C ASN A 24 6.93 -8.43 -7.71
N GLY A 25 5.98 -8.44 -8.64
CA GLY A 25 5.42 -9.65 -9.25
C GLY A 25 4.42 -10.42 -8.38
N GLY A 26 4.23 -10.03 -7.11
CA GLY A 26 3.29 -10.65 -6.17
C GLY A 26 1.95 -9.93 -6.07
N LYS A 27 0.89 -10.69 -5.77
CA LYS A 27 -0.46 -10.18 -5.47
C LYS A 27 -0.54 -9.69 -4.00
N ALA A 28 0.18 -8.62 -3.68
CA ALA A 28 0.21 -8.06 -2.33
C ALA A 28 -1.10 -7.33 -1.99
N ILE A 29 -1.47 -7.28 -0.70
CA ILE A 29 -2.64 -6.54 -0.20
C ILE A 29 -2.29 -5.79 1.09
N PRO A 30 -3.04 -4.73 1.42
CA PRO A 30 -4.08 -4.08 0.61
C PRO A 30 -3.52 -3.37 -0.63
N ILE A 31 -4.38 -3.10 -1.62
CA ILE A 31 -4.14 -2.16 -2.72
C ILE A 31 -5.34 -1.23 -2.78
N VAL A 32 -5.09 0.08 -2.84
CA VAL A 32 -6.12 1.09 -3.06
C VAL A 32 -5.84 1.77 -4.38
N VAL A 33 -6.81 1.75 -5.28
CA VAL A 33 -6.71 2.39 -6.59
C VAL A 33 -7.68 3.56 -6.61
N PHE A 34 -7.15 4.77 -6.83
CA PHE A 34 -7.93 5.99 -6.98
C PHE A 34 -8.24 6.18 -8.46
N LEU A 35 -9.53 6.32 -8.77
CA LEU A 35 -10.05 6.45 -10.12
C LEU A 35 -10.74 7.80 -10.32
N ASP A 36 -10.69 8.34 -11.54
CA ASP A 36 -11.61 9.41 -11.95
C ASP A 36 -13.00 8.85 -12.30
N GLU A 37 -13.94 9.73 -12.64
CA GLU A 37 -15.32 9.35 -12.99
C GLU A 37 -15.41 8.51 -14.28
N ALA A 38 -14.40 8.59 -15.15
CA ALA A 38 -14.30 7.80 -16.38
C ALA A 38 -13.63 6.43 -16.15
N GLY A 39 -13.16 6.16 -14.92
CA GLY A 39 -12.48 4.91 -14.55
C GLY A 39 -10.99 4.90 -14.86
N ASN A 40 -10.37 6.05 -15.19
CA ASN A 40 -8.93 6.13 -15.37
C ASN A 40 -8.23 6.11 -14.01
N VAL A 41 -7.09 5.40 -13.93
CA VAL A 41 -6.26 5.35 -12.72
C VAL A 41 -5.55 6.68 -12.53
N LEU A 42 -5.84 7.35 -11.42
CA LEU A 42 -5.15 8.57 -11.00
C LEU A 42 -3.87 8.23 -10.25
N VAL A 43 -3.98 7.33 -9.27
CA VAL A 43 -2.87 6.84 -8.44
C VAL A 43 -3.28 5.55 -7.76
N HIS A 44 -2.31 4.73 -7.35
CA HIS A 44 -2.56 3.60 -6.46
C HIS A 44 -1.63 3.67 -5.24
N TRP A 45 -2.12 3.16 -4.13
CA TRP A 45 -1.37 2.98 -2.89
C TRP A 45 -1.31 1.48 -2.57
N GLY A 46 -0.13 1.00 -2.15
CA GLY A 46 0.20 -0.43 -2.07
C GLY A 46 0.15 -1.03 -0.66
N SER A 47 0.76 -2.21 -0.51
CA SER A 47 0.59 -3.07 0.68
C SER A 47 1.04 -2.52 2.03
N ARG A 48 1.82 -1.43 2.06
CA ARG A 48 2.38 -0.85 3.29
C ARG A 48 2.42 0.67 3.20
N PRO A 49 2.33 1.38 4.35
CA PRO A 49 2.64 2.80 4.41
C PRO A 49 4.05 3.12 3.90
N SER A 50 4.27 4.34 3.45
CA SER A 50 5.52 4.81 2.84
C SER A 50 6.76 4.48 3.69
N VAL A 51 6.73 4.81 4.99
CA VAL A 51 7.84 4.53 5.92
C VAL A 51 8.11 3.03 6.05
N ALA A 52 7.08 2.20 6.26
CA ALA A 52 7.24 0.75 6.34
C ALA A 52 7.72 0.12 5.03
N THR A 53 7.35 0.70 3.89
CA THR A 53 7.86 0.30 2.58
C THR A 53 9.36 0.54 2.51
N GLN A 54 9.81 1.75 2.86
CA GLN A 54 11.23 2.09 2.87
C GLN A 54 12.03 1.20 3.82
N MET A 55 11.54 0.95 5.03
CA MET A 55 12.18 0.03 5.98
C MET A 55 12.42 -1.37 5.38
N VAL A 56 11.43 -1.90 4.66
CA VAL A 56 11.52 -3.23 4.02
C VAL A 56 12.50 -3.22 2.85
N GLU A 57 12.48 -2.17 2.04
CA GLU A 57 13.36 -2.03 0.88
C GLU A 57 14.82 -1.88 1.30
N ASP A 58 15.10 -1.00 2.26
CA ASP A 58 16.44 -0.78 2.81
C ASP A 58 17.01 -2.07 3.40
N PHE A 59 16.22 -2.75 4.24
CA PHE A 59 16.67 -3.99 4.86
C PHE A 59 16.94 -5.09 3.82
N LYS A 60 16.09 -5.21 2.79
CA LYS A 60 16.33 -6.17 1.70
C LYS A 60 17.57 -5.82 0.88
N ALA A 61 17.82 -4.55 0.63
CA ALA A 61 19.01 -4.11 -0.10
C ALA A 61 20.29 -4.48 0.65
N GLU A 62 20.28 -4.40 1.98
CA GLU A 62 21.44 -4.72 2.82
C GLU A 62 21.61 -6.24 3.10
N HIS A 63 20.51 -6.96 3.35
CA HIS A 63 20.56 -8.34 3.85
C HIS A 63 20.07 -9.39 2.83
N GLY A 64 19.57 -8.98 1.67
CA GLY A 64 19.04 -9.84 0.61
C GLY A 64 17.67 -10.45 0.88
N SER A 65 17.32 -10.73 2.15
CA SER A 65 16.01 -11.25 2.54
C SER A 65 15.58 -10.76 3.92
N LEU A 66 14.28 -10.83 4.22
CA LEU A 66 13.73 -10.37 5.50
C LEU A 66 13.91 -11.44 6.58
N THR A 67 14.63 -11.11 7.65
CA THR A 67 14.82 -12.00 8.81
C THR A 67 13.59 -12.02 9.72
N ALA A 68 13.59 -12.92 10.72
CA ALA A 68 12.53 -12.95 11.72
C ALA A 68 12.58 -11.72 12.63
N GLU A 69 13.79 -11.31 13.01
CA GLU A 69 14.09 -10.17 13.87
C GLU A 69 13.60 -8.87 13.23
N PHE A 70 13.86 -8.67 11.93
CA PHE A 70 13.37 -7.49 11.22
C PHE A 70 11.84 -7.45 11.18
N LYS A 71 11.16 -8.60 11.03
CA LYS A 71 9.70 -8.64 11.06
C LYS A 71 9.14 -8.22 12.42
N GLU A 72 9.83 -8.57 13.51
CA GLU A 72 9.48 -8.08 14.84
C GLU A 72 9.69 -6.57 14.97
N ASP A 73 10.80 -6.04 14.44
CA ASP A 73 11.07 -4.60 14.48
C ASP A 73 10.08 -3.80 13.64
N LEU A 74 9.72 -4.31 12.46
CA LEU A 74 8.65 -3.75 11.65
C LEU A 74 7.30 -3.78 12.39
N GLN A 75 7.00 -4.85 13.12
CA GLN A 75 5.77 -4.93 13.93
C GLN A 75 5.79 -3.94 15.11
N LYS A 76 6.94 -3.77 15.77
CA LYS A 76 7.11 -2.74 16.83
C LYS A 76 6.88 -1.34 16.25
N TRP A 77 7.39 -1.08 15.04
CA TRP A 77 7.15 0.19 14.34
C TRP A 77 5.65 0.40 14.09
N TYR A 78 4.91 -0.59 13.57
CA TYR A 78 3.46 -0.46 13.37
C TYR A 78 2.71 -0.12 14.67
N ASN A 79 3.11 -0.74 15.78
CA ASN A 79 2.51 -0.48 17.09
C ASN A 79 2.78 0.95 17.60
N GLN A 80 3.92 1.54 17.21
CA GLN A 80 4.30 2.91 17.54
C GLN A 80 3.65 3.93 16.60
N ASP A 81 3.67 3.67 15.29
CA ASP A 81 3.09 4.53 14.25
C ASP A 81 1.57 4.66 14.39
N LYS A 82 0.89 3.59 14.81
CA LYS A 82 -0.57 3.55 15.02
C LYS A 82 -1.38 4.02 13.80
N GLY A 83 -0.83 3.86 12.60
CA GLY A 83 -1.48 4.22 11.34
C GLY A 83 -1.32 5.69 10.94
N ASN A 84 -0.52 6.48 11.65
CA ASN A 84 -0.27 7.88 11.29
C ASN A 84 0.32 8.00 9.88
N THR A 85 1.35 7.21 9.56
CA THR A 85 1.96 7.23 8.23
C THR A 85 0.96 6.86 7.13
N LEU A 86 0.06 5.89 7.39
CA LEU A 86 -0.99 5.53 6.43
C LEU A 86 -1.93 6.71 6.16
N VAL A 87 -2.38 7.39 7.20
CA VAL A 87 -3.28 8.55 7.08
C VAL A 87 -2.58 9.68 6.33
N ASP A 88 -1.31 9.94 6.63
CA ASP A 88 -0.50 10.96 5.95
C ASP A 88 -0.32 10.65 4.46
N ASP A 89 -0.05 9.39 4.10
CA ASP A 89 0.02 8.94 2.71
C ASP A 89 -1.29 9.26 1.97
N PHE A 90 -2.43 8.94 2.58
CA PHE A 90 -3.75 9.16 1.97
C PHE A 90 -4.07 10.66 1.86
N ILE A 91 -3.78 11.46 2.88
CA ILE A 91 -3.96 12.93 2.83
C ILE A 91 -3.11 13.52 1.70
N HIS A 92 -1.87 13.07 1.55
CA HIS A 92 -0.99 13.52 0.49
C HIS A 92 -1.50 13.16 -0.90
N ILE A 93 -1.99 11.92 -1.07
CA ILE A 93 -2.63 11.47 -2.30
C ILE A 93 -3.87 12.33 -2.61
N LEU A 94 -4.78 12.48 -1.64
CA LEU A 94 -6.03 13.21 -1.81
C LEU A 94 -5.82 14.70 -2.13
N LYS A 95 -4.74 15.32 -1.64
CA LYS A 95 -4.38 16.70 -1.98
C LYS A 95 -3.87 16.86 -3.41
N LYS A 96 -3.42 15.77 -4.05
CA LYS A 96 -2.86 15.76 -5.40
C LYS A 96 -3.88 15.41 -6.49
N ILE A 97 -5.09 14.96 -6.11
CA ILE A 97 -6.14 14.50 -7.04
C ILE A 97 -7.44 15.32 -6.95
#